data_AF-A0A3G6PIP5-F1
#
_entry.id   AF-A0A3G6PIP5-F1
#
_cell.length_a   1.000
_cell.length_b   1.000
_cell.length_c   1.000
_cell.angle_alpha   90.00
_cell.angle_beta   90.00
_cell.angle_gamma   90.00
#
_symmetry.space_group_name_H-M   'P 1'
#
loop_
_entity.id
_entity.type
_entity.pdbx_description
1 polymer ?
#
loop_
_entity_poly.entity_id
_entity_poly.type
_entity_poly.pdbx_seq_one_letter_code
_entity_poly.pdbx_strand_id
1 'polypeptide(L)' 'MKGIYNKSQETDPNPGVQPKKQTNSAKVISTEDVFEQLEKLGKLRENGILTDAEFTEQKMKLLEQLQ' A
#
# COMPACT_ATOMS: atom_id res chain seq x y z
N MET A 1 57.21 -22.39 12.83
CA MET A 1 56.73 -21.90 14.14
C MET A 1 55.25 -21.55 14.02
N LYS A 2 54.46 -22.05 14.96
CA LYS A 2 53.00 -21.88 15.09
C LYS A 2 52.63 -20.48 15.62
N GLY A 3 51.40 -20.06 15.34
CA GLY A 3 50.69 -18.93 15.96
C GLY A 3 49.60 -18.37 15.05
N ILE A 4 48.59 -19.14 14.63
CA ILE A 4 47.22 -19.08 15.19
C ILE A 4 46.97 -17.93 16.17
N TYR A 5 46.26 -16.86 15.77
CA TYR A 5 45.17 -16.29 16.57
C TYR A 5 44.13 -15.61 15.65
N ASN A 6 43.02 -16.31 15.57
CA ASN A 6 41.72 -15.91 15.06
C ASN A 6 41.05 -15.04 16.14
N LYS A 7 40.57 -13.84 15.82
CA LYS A 7 39.70 -13.07 16.73
C LYS A 7 38.30 -12.96 16.12
N SER A 8 37.46 -13.91 16.50
CA SER A 8 36.00 -13.76 16.48
C SER A 8 35.56 -13.20 17.83
N GLN A 9 34.85 -12.07 17.84
CA GLN A 9 33.89 -11.61 18.85
C GLN A 9 33.07 -10.52 18.11
N GLU A 10 31.76 -10.40 18.04
CA GLU A 10 30.54 -11.09 18.52
C GLU A 10 29.46 -10.52 17.55
N THR A 11 28.79 -11.34 16.74
CA THR A 11 27.40 -11.76 16.93
C THR A 11 26.47 -10.68 17.49
N ASP A 12 25.83 -9.94 16.58
CA ASP A 12 24.37 -9.82 16.58
C ASP A 12 23.88 -10.17 15.17
N PRO A 13 23.30 -11.36 14.94
CA PRO A 13 22.43 -11.51 13.80
C PRO A 13 21.17 -10.72 14.17
N ASN A 14 20.87 -9.64 13.46
CA ASN A 14 19.49 -9.19 13.34
C ASN A 14 18.87 -9.87 12.12
N PRO A 15 18.32 -11.10 12.23
CA PRO A 15 17.51 -11.65 11.17
C PRO A 15 16.11 -11.05 11.29
N GLY A 16 15.89 -9.96 10.55
CA GLY A 16 14.59 -9.65 10.00
C GLY A 16 13.88 -8.45 10.59
N VAL A 17 13.83 -7.37 9.81
CA VAL A 17 12.52 -6.87 9.40
C VAL A 17 12.57 -6.52 7.91
N GLN A 18 11.79 -7.29 7.18
CA GLN A 18 11.61 -7.34 5.73
C GLN A 18 11.26 -5.96 5.15
N PRO A 19 11.55 -5.67 3.87
CA PRO A 19 10.91 -4.57 3.16
C PRO A 19 9.40 -4.75 3.35
N LYS A 20 8.76 -3.72 3.92
CA LYS A 20 7.33 -3.73 4.28
C LYS A 20 6.58 -4.30 3.09
N LYS A 21 6.02 -5.48 3.33
CA LYS A 21 5.24 -6.26 2.38
C LYS A 21 4.25 -5.30 1.74
N GLN A 22 4.40 -5.06 0.45
CA GLN A 22 3.28 -4.71 -0.40
C GLN A 22 2.38 -5.95 -0.38
N THR A 23 1.58 -6.06 0.67
CA THR A 23 0.49 -7.02 0.73
C THR A 23 -0.52 -6.52 -0.28
N ASN A 24 -0.36 -6.99 -1.52
CA ASN A 24 -1.49 -7.27 -2.39
C ASN A 24 -2.30 -8.40 -1.75
N SER A 25 -2.75 -8.22 -0.51
CA SER A 25 -3.95 -8.87 -0.01
C SER A 25 -5.03 -8.36 -0.94
N ALA A 26 -5.58 -9.25 -1.77
CA ALA A 26 -6.84 -9.03 -2.45
C ALA A 26 -7.82 -8.56 -1.37
N LYS A 27 -7.91 -7.23 -1.24
CA LYS A 27 -8.55 -6.56 -0.12
C LYS A 27 -10.01 -6.79 -0.38
N VAL A 28 -10.68 -7.51 0.53
CA VAL A 28 -12.13 -7.37 0.65
C VAL A 28 -12.32 -5.88 0.89
N ILE A 29 -12.73 -5.15 -0.16
CA ILE A 29 -12.85 -3.70 -0.11
C ILE A 29 -13.96 -3.45 0.89
N SER A 30 -13.61 -2.91 2.05
CA SER A 30 -14.60 -2.58 3.07
C SER A 30 -15.40 -1.37 2.62
N THR A 31 -16.62 -1.21 3.12
CA THR A 31 -17.44 -0.02 2.84
C THR A 31 -16.71 1.28 3.16
N GLU A 32 -15.90 1.29 4.23
CA GLU A 32 -15.04 2.41 4.59
C GLU A 32 -13.99 2.72 3.51
N ASP A 33 -13.35 1.67 2.96
CA ASP A 33 -12.39 1.82 1.87
C ASP A 33 -13.01 2.40 0.60
N VAL A 34 -14.29 2.10 0.33
CA VAL A 34 -15.01 2.68 -0.80
C VAL A 34 -15.25 4.17 -0.58
N PHE A 35 -15.64 4.57 0.64
CA PHE A 35 -15.83 6.00 0.96
C PHE A 35 -14.53 6.79 0.89
N GLU A 36 -13.41 6.25 1.39
CA GLU A 36 -12.10 6.88 1.21
C GLU A 36 -11.71 7.04 -0.27
N GLN A 37 -12.03 6.05 -1.11
CA GLN A 37 -11.77 6.12 -2.54
C GLN A 37 -12.65 7.17 -3.22
N LEU A 38 -13.92 7.30 -2.83
CA LEU A 38 -14.82 8.34 -3.33
C LEU A 38 -14.32 9.76 -2.96
N GLU A 39 -13.78 9.95 -1.76
CA GLU A 39 -13.18 11.24 -1.35
C GLU A 39 -11.97 11.58 -2.22
N LYS A 40 -11.05 10.61 -2.43
CA LYS A 40 -9.88 10.79 -3.31
C LYS A 40 -10.30 11.08 -4.74
N LEU A 41 -11.34 10.40 -5.24
CA LEU A 41 -11.88 10.63 -6.57
C LEU A 41 -12.42 12.07 -6.74
N GLY A 42 -13.10 12.60 -5.72
CA GLY A 42 -13.54 14.01 -5.69
C GLY A 42 -12.38 15.00 -5.77
N LYS A 43 -11.31 14.77 -5.00
CA LYS A 43 -10.09 15.60 -5.04
C LYS A 43 -9.43 15.60 -6.41
N LEU A 44 -9.41 14.46 -7.11
CA LEU A 44 -8.85 14.38 -8.47
C LEU A 44 -9.64 15.23 -9.47
N ARG A 45 -10.98 15.23 -9.37
CA ARG A 45 -11.85 16.10 -10.17
C ARG A 45 -11.62 17.58 -9.85
N GLU A 46 -11.60 17.94 -8.58
CA GLU A 46 -11.39 19.33 -8.14
C GLU A 46 -10.03 19.88 -8.58
N ASN A 47 -9.00 19.04 -8.59
CA ASN A 47 -7.68 19.38 -9.10
C ASN A 47 -7.59 19.39 -10.64
N GLY A 48 -8.69 19.12 -11.35
CA GLY A 48 -8.74 19.10 -12.81
C GLY A 48 -8.00 17.92 -13.46
N ILE A 49 -7.68 16.88 -12.69
CA ILE A 49 -7.03 15.65 -13.20
C ILE A 49 -8.05 14.78 -13.93
N LEU A 50 -9.31 14.79 -13.45
CA LEU A 50 -10.42 14.08 -14.08
C LEU A 50 -11.42 15.08 -14.65
N THR A 51 -11.96 14.73 -15.82
CA THR A 51 -13.16 15.37 -16.37
C THR A 51 -14.41 14.92 -15.61
N ASP A 52 -15.50 15.68 -15.73
CA ASP A 52 -16.79 15.31 -15.11
C ASP A 52 -17.31 13.93 -15.58
N ALA A 53 -17.05 13.59 -16.84
CA ALA A 53 -17.43 12.30 -17.42
C ALA A 53 -16.65 11.14 -16.75
N GLU A 54 -15.32 11.25 -16.69
CA GLU A 54 -14.46 10.24 -16.06
C GLU A 54 -14.77 10.09 -14.56
N PHE A 55 -15.00 11.21 -13.85
CA PHE A 55 -15.41 11.19 -12.46
C PHE A 55 -16.72 10.40 -12.27
N THR A 56 -17.70 10.62 -13.15
CA THR A 56 -19.01 9.98 -13.05
C THR A 56 -18.92 8.47 -13.26
N GLU A 57 -18.18 8.03 -14.27
CA GLU A 57 -17.97 6.61 -14.54
C GLU A 57 -17.28 5.89 -13.37
N GLN A 58 -16.25 6.50 -12.79
CA GLN A 58 -15.52 5.90 -11.67
C GLN A 58 -16.32 5.91 -10.37
N LYS A 59 -17.10 6.98 -10.12
CA LYS A 59 -18.00 7.06 -8.96
C LYS A 59 -19.03 5.95 -8.99
N MET A 60 -19.63 5.67 -10.15
CA MET A 60 -20.62 4.61 -10.30
C MET A 60 -20.03 3.22 -9.97
N LYS A 61 -18.83 2.92 -10.49
CA LYS A 61 -18.13 1.66 -10.20
C LYS A 61 -17.80 1.46 -8.72
N LEU A 62 -17.51 2.54 -8.00
CA LEU A 62 -17.27 2.48 -6.56
C LEU A 62 -18.56 2.25 -5.79
N LEU A 63 -19.66 2.92 -6.17
CA LEU A 63 -20.97 2.74 -5.51
C LEU A 63 -21.58 1.36 -5.73
N GLU A 64 -21.33 0.74 -6.88
CA GLU A 64 -21.78 -0.63 -7.18
C GLU A 64 -21.17 -1.66 -6.21
N GLN A 65 -19.98 -1.40 -5.66
CA GLN A 65 -19.34 -2.26 -4.67
C GLN A 65 -20.01 -2.21 -3.28
N LEU A 66 -20.98 -1.31 -3.08
CA LEU A 66 -21.75 -1.17 -1.85
C LEU A 66 -23.16 -1.78 -1.92
N GLN A 67 -23.57 -2.30 -3.09
CA GLN A 67 -24.89 -2.91 -3.31
C GLN A 67 -24.91 -4.40 -2.92
#